data_AF-A0A3Q8WIS4-F1
#
_entry.id   AF-A0A3Q8WIS4-F1
#
_cell.length_a   1.000
_cell.length_b   1.000
_cell.length_c   1.000
_cell.angle_alpha   90.00
_cell.angle_beta   90.00
_cell.angle_gamma   90.00
#
_symmetry.space_group_name_H-M   'P 1'
#
loop_
_entity.id
_entity.type
_entity.pdbx_description
1 polymer ?
#
loop_
_entity_poly.entity_id
_entity_poly.type
_entity_poly.pdbx_seq_one_letter_code
_entity_poly.pdbx_strand_id
1 'polypeptide(L)'
;ELKHLILEAADGFLFIVSCETGRVVYVSDSVTPVLNQPQSEWFGSTLYDQVHPDDVDKLREQLSTSENALTGRILDLKTGTVKKEGQQSSMRMCMGSRRSFICRMRCGNSSVDPVSMNRLSFVRNRC
;
A
#
# COMPACT_ATOMS: atom_id res chain seq x y z
N GLU A 1 -15.04 15.00 5.93
CA GLU A 1 -14.09 15.67 6.84
C GLU A 1 -12.75 14.94 6.96
N LEU A 2 -12.69 13.68 7.41
CA LEU A 2 -11.40 12.94 7.54
C LEU A 2 -10.61 12.77 6.23
N LYS A 3 -11.29 12.51 5.10
CA LYS A 3 -10.65 12.43 3.76
C LYS A 3 -9.86 13.70 3.41
N HIS A 4 -10.41 14.87 3.76
CA HIS A 4 -9.77 16.15 3.44
C HIS A 4 -8.51 16.34 4.28
N LEU A 5 -8.54 15.96 5.57
CA LEU A 5 -7.37 16.05 6.46
C LEU A 5 -6.22 15.12 6.04
N ILE A 6 -6.48 13.90 5.59
CA ILE A 6 -5.43 12.97 5.11
C ILE A 6 -4.76 13.52 3.85
N LEU A 7 -5.56 14.07 2.93
CA LEU A 7 -5.04 14.71 1.72
C LEU A 7 -4.27 16.00 2.04
N GLU A 8 -4.72 16.79 3.02
CA GLU A 8 -4.08 18.04 3.41
C GLU A 8 -2.80 17.86 4.24
N ALA A 9 -2.71 16.82 5.07
CA ALA A 9 -1.57 16.60 5.95
C ALA A 9 -0.49 15.68 5.37
N ALA A 10 -0.83 14.79 4.44
CA ALA A 10 0.07 13.74 3.96
C ALA A 10 0.08 13.53 2.43
N ASP A 11 -0.66 14.35 1.66
CA ASP A 11 -0.88 14.16 0.21
C ASP A 11 -1.24 12.69 -0.13
N GLY A 12 -2.01 12.05 0.76
CA GLY A 12 -2.37 10.64 0.69
C GLY A 12 -3.77 10.42 0.14
N PHE A 13 -4.01 9.25 -0.44
CA PHE A 13 -5.33 8.79 -0.85
C PHE A 13 -5.63 7.41 -0.25
N LEU A 14 -6.91 7.06 -0.18
CA LEU A 14 -7.37 5.78 0.36
C LEU A 14 -7.82 4.86 -0.77
N PHE A 15 -7.39 3.60 -0.72
CA PHE A 15 -7.86 2.55 -1.61
C PHE A 15 -8.05 1.23 -0.85
N ILE A 16 -8.84 0.33 -1.41
CA ILE A 16 -9.12 -1.01 -0.89
C ILE A 16 -8.93 -2.00 -2.04
N VAL A 17 -8.13 -3.03 -1.81
CA VAL A 17 -7.84 -4.08 -2.79
C VAL A 17 -8.20 -5.46 -2.23
N SER A 18 -8.59 -6.37 -3.12
CA SER A 18 -8.71 -7.80 -2.79
C SER A 18 -7.31 -8.39 -2.64
N CYS A 19 -7.02 -9.02 -1.50
CA CYS A 19 -5.72 -9.67 -1.27
C CYS A 19 -5.48 -10.88 -2.18
N GLU A 20 -6.55 -11.53 -2.65
CA GLU A 20 -6.45 -12.72 -3.50
C GLU A 20 -6.10 -12.37 -4.95
N THR A 21 -6.72 -11.31 -5.48
CA THR A 21 -6.60 -10.94 -6.90
C THR A 21 -5.81 -9.66 -7.15
N GLY A 22 -5.55 -8.87 -6.10
CA GLY A 22 -5.03 -7.51 -6.20
C GLY A 22 -6.02 -6.51 -6.79
N ARG A 23 -7.28 -6.90 -7.06
CA ARG A 23 -8.28 -6.05 -7.70
C ARG A 23 -8.66 -4.87 -6.80
N VAL A 24 -8.66 -3.66 -7.35
CA VAL A 24 -9.11 -2.46 -6.65
C VAL A 24 -10.64 -2.47 -6.54
N VAL A 25 -11.14 -2.56 -5.30
CA VAL A 25 -12.57 -2.58 -4.98
C VAL A 25 -13.09 -1.18 -4.69
N TYR A 26 -12.24 -0.33 -4.12
CA TYR A 26 -12.56 1.06 -3.83
C TYR A 26 -11.31 1.91 -3.94
N VAL A 27 -11.49 3.15 -4.38
CA VAL A 27 -10.46 4.19 -4.39
C VAL A 27 -11.14 5.52 -4.14
N SER A 28 -10.51 6.40 -3.37
CA SER A 28 -10.99 7.78 -3.18
C SER A 28 -10.71 8.64 -4.41
N ASP A 29 -11.59 9.59 -4.67
CA ASP A 29 -11.45 10.74 -5.58
C ASP A 29 -10.09 11.47 -5.47
N SER A 30 -9.49 11.47 -4.27
CA SER A 30 -8.14 11.99 -4.00
C SER A 30 -7.02 11.32 -4.80
N VAL A 31 -7.26 10.21 -5.50
CA VAL A 31 -6.28 9.62 -6.43
C VAL A 31 -5.93 10.58 -7.58
N THR A 32 -6.89 11.39 -8.02
CA THR A 32 -6.69 12.36 -9.11
C THR A 32 -5.66 13.43 -8.74
N PRO A 33 -5.79 14.16 -7.61
CA PRO A 33 -4.79 15.14 -7.20
C PRO A 33 -3.46 14.53 -6.73
N VAL A 34 -3.37 13.24 -6.40
CA VAL A 34 -2.12 12.62 -5.93
C VAL A 34 -1.32 11.96 -7.06
N LEU A 35 -1.99 11.23 -7.96
CA LEU A 35 -1.35 10.43 -9.02
C LEU A 35 -1.71 10.91 -10.44
N ASN A 36 -2.50 11.96 -10.61
CA ASN A 36 -2.99 12.44 -11.91
C ASN A 36 -3.71 11.36 -12.72
N GLN A 37 -4.42 10.46 -12.04
CA GLN A 37 -5.22 9.41 -12.69
C GLN A 37 -6.70 9.58 -12.35
N PRO A 38 -7.60 9.32 -13.31
CA PRO A 38 -9.02 9.39 -13.04
C PRO A 38 -9.45 8.17 -12.23
N GLN A 39 -10.42 8.35 -11.34
CA GLN A 39 -10.94 7.27 -10.50
C GLN A 39 -11.47 6.08 -11.33
N SER A 40 -11.97 6.34 -12.53
CA SER A 40 -12.48 5.34 -13.47
C SER A 40 -11.41 4.36 -13.98
N GLU A 41 -10.14 4.78 -14.08
CA GLU A 41 -9.02 3.92 -14.53
C GLU A 41 -8.57 2.97 -13.42
N TRP A 42 -8.77 3.37 -12.16
CA TRP A 42 -8.50 2.54 -10.99
C TRP A 42 -9.60 1.53 -10.74
N PHE A 43 -10.84 1.90 -11.04
CA PHE A 43 -11.97 1.03 -10.75
C PHE A 43 -11.96 -0.19 -11.67
N GLY A 44 -11.74 -1.37 -11.10
CA GLY A 44 -11.71 -2.63 -11.84
C GLY A 44 -10.34 -3.02 -12.41
N SER A 45 -9.31 -2.17 -12.29
CA SER A 45 -7.92 -2.58 -12.54
C SER A 45 -7.34 -3.31 -11.32
N THR A 46 -6.15 -3.90 -11.49
CA THR A 46 -5.42 -4.52 -10.39
C THR A 46 -4.35 -3.55 -9.87
N LEU A 47 -4.03 -3.65 -8.57
CA LEU A 47 -2.96 -2.84 -7.98
C LEU A 47 -1.60 -3.12 -8.64
N TYR A 48 -1.40 -4.33 -9.18
CA TYR A 48 -0.18 -4.70 -9.89
C TYR A 48 0.04 -3.88 -11.17
N ASP A 49 -1.02 -3.43 -11.82
CA ASP A 49 -0.94 -2.58 -13.03
C ASP A 49 -0.58 -1.13 -12.69
N GLN A 50 -0.82 -0.72 -11.44
CA GLN A 50 -0.58 0.64 -10.95
C GLN A 50 0.81 0.81 -10.32
N VAL A 51 1.56 -0.27 -10.11
CA VAL A 51 2.91 -0.23 -9.51
C VAL A 51 4.00 -0.51 -10.53
N HIS A 52 5.22 -0.07 -10.23
CA HIS A 52 6.38 -0.35 -11.07
C HIS A 52 6.66 -1.87 -11.13
N PRO A 53 7.04 -2.43 -12.31
CA PRO A 53 7.27 -3.86 -12.48
C PRO A 53 8.22 -4.48 -11.44
N ASP A 54 9.36 -3.85 -11.11
CA ASP A 54 10.27 -4.40 -10.08
C ASP A 54 9.69 -4.44 -8.65
N ASP A 55 8.58 -3.74 -8.38
CA ASP A 55 7.95 -3.71 -7.06
C ASP A 55 6.75 -4.68 -6.98
N VAL A 56 6.35 -5.31 -8.09
CA VAL A 56 5.19 -6.23 -8.17
C VAL A 56 5.39 -7.46 -7.28
N ASP A 57 6.56 -8.08 -7.30
CA ASP A 57 6.83 -9.29 -6.52
C ASP A 57 6.78 -9.01 -5.01
N LYS A 58 7.38 -7.91 -4.58
CA LYS A 58 7.31 -7.44 -3.19
C LYS A 58 5.86 -7.17 -2.78
N LEU A 59 5.07 -6.56 -3.66
CA LEU A 59 3.65 -6.30 -3.39
C LEU A 59 2.84 -7.60 -3.28
N ARG A 60 3.13 -8.62 -4.11
CA ARG A 60 2.49 -9.94 -4.01
C ARG A 60 2.75 -10.61 -2.67
N GLU A 61 3.99 -10.57 -2.19
CA GLU A 61 4.33 -11.06 -0.85
C GLU A 61 3.54 -10.31 0.23
N GLN A 62 3.42 -8.97 0.11
CA GLN A 62 2.64 -8.16 1.02
C GLN A 62 1.14 -8.43 0.95
N LEU A 63 0.58 -8.91 -0.15
CA LEU A 63 -0.83 -9.28 -0.23
C LEU A 63 -1.09 -10.74 0.14
N SER A 64 -0.05 -11.57 0.17
CA SER A 64 -0.16 -13.00 0.47
C SER A 64 -0.72 -13.25 1.87
N THR A 65 -1.65 -14.21 1.96
CA THR A 65 -2.24 -14.70 3.21
C THR A 65 -1.39 -15.74 3.91
N SER A 66 -0.31 -16.17 3.27
CA SER A 66 0.68 -17.07 3.84
C SER A 66 1.57 -16.29 4.80
N GLU A 67 1.67 -16.75 6.05
CA GLU A 67 2.64 -16.22 6.99
C GLU A 67 4.04 -16.28 6.38
N ASN A 68 4.76 -15.14 6.38
CA ASN A 68 6.21 -15.17 6.27
C ASN A 68 6.73 -15.87 7.52
N ALA A 69 7.00 -17.18 7.43
CA ALA A 69 7.49 -18.04 8.52
C ALA A 69 8.86 -17.61 9.11
N LEU A 70 9.39 -16.44 8.72
CA LEU A 70 10.69 -15.92 9.13
C LEU A 70 10.60 -15.01 10.36
N THR A 71 9.47 -14.36 10.63
CA THR A 71 9.35 -13.35 11.70
C THR A 71 9.18 -13.93 13.11
N GLY A 72 8.96 -15.24 13.25
CA GLY A 72 8.78 -15.91 14.55
C GLY A 72 10.05 -16.45 15.19
N ARG A 73 11.25 -16.22 14.63
CA ARG A 73 12.51 -16.70 15.20
C ARG A 73 13.10 -15.67 16.16
N ILE A 74 12.93 -15.89 17.45
CA ILE A 74 13.53 -15.06 18.50
C ILE A 74 14.81 -15.75 19.00
N LEU A 75 15.91 -15.00 19.03
CA LEU A 75 17.15 -15.44 19.66
C LEU A 75 17.02 -15.28 21.18
N ASP A 76 17.02 -16.39 21.90
CA ASP A 76 17.07 -16.38 23.35
C ASP A 76 18.50 -16.01 23.79
N LEU A 77 18.71 -14.74 24.16
CA LEU A 77 20.04 -14.20 24.47
C LEU A 77 20.68 -14.86 25.71
N LYS A 78 19.87 -15.52 26.56
CA LYS A 78 20.33 -16.22 27.76
C LYS A 78 20.85 -17.62 27.43
N THR A 79 20.32 -18.27 26.40
CA THR A 79 20.66 -19.65 26.04
C THR A 79 21.38 -19.77 24.69
N GLY A 80 21.51 -18.67 23.93
CA GLY A 80 22.10 -18.66 22.59
C GLY A 80 21.34 -19.53 21.58
N THR A 81 20.16 -20.02 21.94
CA THR A 81 19.40 -20.97 21.14
C THR A 81 18.29 -20.25 20.39
N VAL A 82 18.18 -20.50 19.08
CA VAL A 82 17.02 -20.05 18.31
C VAL A 82 15.87 -20.97 18.67
N LYS A 83 14.95 -20.47 19.51
CA LYS A 83 13.72 -21.22 19.81
C LYS A 83 12.70 -20.92 18.72
N LYS A 84 12.26 -21.97 18.03
CA LYS A 84 11.02 -21.93 17.27
C LYS A 84 9.91 -21.95 18.32
N GLU A 85 9.31 -20.80 18.63
CA GLU A 85 8.06 -20.78 19.40
C GLU A 85 7.09 -21.72 18.70
N GLY A 86 6.78 -22.84 19.35
CA GLY A 86 5.84 -23.82 18.83
C GLY A 86 4.46 -23.19 18.82
N GLN A 87 3.90 -22.97 17.63
CA GLN A 87 2.47 -22.83 17.36
C GLN A 87 1.66 -22.00 18.39
N GLN A 88 2.20 -20.88 18.89
CA GLN A 88 1.44 -19.90 19.69
C GLN A 88 1.52 -18.49 19.10
N SER A 89 1.54 -18.40 17.78
CA SER A 89 1.00 -17.23 17.08
C SER A 89 -0.03 -17.73 16.08
N SER A 90 -1.18 -18.14 16.62
CA SER A 90 -2.43 -18.02 15.87
C SER A 90 -2.73 -16.52 15.65
N MET A 91 -1.85 -15.82 14.95
CA MET A 91 -2.31 -14.84 13.99
C MET A 91 -2.57 -15.60 12.69
N ARG A 92 -3.56 -16.50 12.80
CA ARG A 92 -4.63 -16.61 11.80
C ARG A 92 -4.82 -15.19 11.24
N MET A 93 -4.94 -14.98 9.94
CA MET A 93 -5.24 -13.65 9.40
C MET A 93 -6.52 -13.12 10.08
N CYS A 94 -6.35 -12.49 11.23
CA CYS A 94 -7.40 -11.94 12.05
C CYS A 94 -7.81 -10.69 11.31
N MET A 95 -9.11 -10.40 11.29
CA MET A 95 -9.58 -9.08 10.87
C MET A 95 -8.72 -8.02 11.59
N GLY A 96 -7.93 -7.24 10.84
CA GLY A 96 -7.06 -6.19 11.40
C GLY A 96 -5.54 -6.43 11.38
N SER A 97 -5.02 -7.48 10.72
CA SER A 97 -3.57 -7.57 10.49
C SER A 97 -3.06 -6.38 9.65
N ARG A 98 -2.08 -5.63 10.18
CA ARG A 98 -1.58 -4.39 9.58
C ARG A 98 -0.42 -4.67 8.66
N ARG A 99 -0.41 -4.02 7.49
CA ARG A 99 0.65 -4.15 6.49
C ARG A 99 1.13 -2.76 6.07
N SER A 100 2.44 -2.60 5.95
CA SER A 100 3.08 -1.35 5.53
C SER A 100 4.22 -1.65 4.58
N PHE A 101 4.22 -1.02 3.42
CA PHE A 101 5.24 -1.19 2.40
C PHE A 101 5.43 0.12 1.62
N ILE A 102 6.52 0.20 0.88
CA ILE A 102 6.82 1.30 -0.03
C ILE A 102 6.93 0.70 -1.43
N CYS A 103 6.24 1.31 -2.40
CA CYS A 103 6.30 0.92 -3.80
C CYS A 103 6.22 2.17 -4.69
N ARG A 104 6.76 2.10 -5.90
CA ARG A 104 6.62 3.14 -6.90
C ARG A 104 5.29 2.95 -7.62
N MET A 105 4.50 4.01 -7.69
CA MET A 105 3.21 4.00 -8.40
C MET A 105 3.32 4.74 -9.73
N ARG A 106 2.53 4.33 -10.70
CA ARG A 106 2.40 5.01 -11.99
C ARG A 106 1.65 6.33 -11.81
N CYS A 107 2.23 7.42 -12.29
CA CYS A 107 1.51 8.68 -12.44
C CYS A 107 0.82 8.73 -13.81
N GLY A 108 -0.40 9.27 -13.84
CA GLY A 108 -1.16 9.51 -15.05
C GLY A 108 -0.98 10.91 -15.62
N ASN A 109 -1.81 11.23 -16.61
CA ASN A 109 -1.81 12.49 -17.34
C ASN A 109 -3.15 13.24 -17.25
N SER A 110 -4.01 12.89 -16.30
CA SER A 110 -5.30 13.58 -16.13
C SER A 110 -5.09 15.03 -15.72
N SER A 111 -5.88 15.93 -16.32
CA SER A 111 -5.89 17.34 -15.94
C SER A 111 -6.37 17.47 -14.50
N VAL A 112 -5.44 17.78 -13.59
CA VAL A 112 -5.75 18.20 -12.22
C VAL A 112 -6.16 19.67 -12.21
N ASP A 113 -7.17 20.02 -11.42
CA ASP A 113 -7.55 21.42 -11.21
C ASP A 113 -6.33 22.24 -10.75
N PRO A 114 -6.22 23.52 -11.15
CA PRO A 114 -5.04 24.36 -10.90
C PRO A 114 -4.68 24.50 -9.42
N VAL A 115 -5.66 24.35 -8.51
CA VAL A 115 -5.44 24.35 -7.05
C VAL A 115 -4.66 23.11 -6.59
N SER A 116 -4.88 21.95 -7.21
CA SER A 116 -4.16 20.70 -6.94
C SER A 116 -2.81 20.62 -7.66
N MET A 117 -2.68 21.30 -8.80
CA MET A 117 -1.46 21.33 -9.61
C MET A 117 -0.27 22.00 -8.88
N ASN A 118 -0.54 23.00 -8.01
CA ASN A 118 0.47 23.65 -7.17
C ASN A 118 1.04 22.74 -6.05
N ARG A 119 0.32 21.68 -5.65
CA ARG A 119 0.82 20.71 -4.66
C ARG A 119 1.77 19.70 -5.32
N LEU A 120 1.47 19.28 -6.55
CA LEU A 120 2.30 18.36 -7.33
C LEU A 120 3.69 18.90 -7.65
N SER A 121 3.80 20.19 -7.98
CA SER A 121 5.09 20.84 -8.24
C SER A 121 6.00 20.81 -7.00
N PHE A 122 5.41 20.88 -5.80
CA PHE A 122 6.14 20.78 -4.54
C PHE A 122 6.71 19.38 -4.29
N VAL A 123 5.97 18.33 -4.67
CA VAL A 123 6.42 16.93 -4.55
C VAL A 123 7.52 16.62 -5.56
N ARG A 124 7.38 17.09 -6.81
CA ARG A 124 8.38 16.87 -7.88
C ARG A 124 9.72 17.57 -7.60
N ASN A 125 9.71 18.63 -6.80
CA ASN A 125 10.92 19.36 -6.36
C ASN A 125 11.59 18.75 -5.10
N ARG A 126 11.04 17.67 -4.51
CA ARG A 126 11.65 16.97 -3.36
C ARG A 126 12.45 15.72 -3.75
N CYS A 127 12.58 15.43 -5.05
CA CYS A 127 13.41 14.35 -5.58
C CYS A 127 14.72 14.89 -6.14
#